data_AF-I1QCG8-F1
#
_entry.id   AF-I1QCG8-F1
#
_cell.length_a   1.000
_cell.length_b   1.000
_cell.length_c   1.000
_cell.angle_alpha   90.00
_cell.angle_beta   90.00
_cell.angle_gamma   90.00
#
_symmetry.space_group_name_H-M   'P 1'
#
loop_
_entity.id
_entity.type
_entity.pdbx_description
1 polymer ?
#
loop_
_entity_poly.entity_id
_entity_poly.type
_entity_poly.pdbx_seq_one_letter_code
_entity_poly.pdbx_strand_id
1 'polypeptide(L)'
;RKKLTSQHDTPFNYEINKIKGYWTEIRSAKICYLYGQGRMLALTLLKRAKDAIGLASTIMTGAQLRAQTPSEISLNTIDQTFRMYVSTFVKTAEDTYHRKVDKATVLSFLCALQGLAAVSRILFEDALASVRSIQPDYSPKRDVEAINRNYQQEIQCLINKFGEASTTEALEILHCTVNDLTQKVSSYVTIMTTLRTSTLAHVPGRTIASCDAAPPDDRQN
;
A
#
# COMPACT_ATOMS: atom_id res chain seq x y z
N ARG A 1 -35.84 -5.41 -12.00
CA ARG A 1 -35.38 -4.76 -10.75
C ARG A 1 -33.88 -4.98 -10.62
N LYS A 2 -33.06 -3.99 -11.05
CA LYS A 2 -31.60 -4.02 -10.88
C LYS A 2 -31.30 -3.79 -9.40
N LYS A 3 -30.65 -4.76 -8.74
CA LYS A 3 -30.07 -4.57 -7.41
C LYS A 3 -28.89 -3.60 -7.59
N LEU A 4 -29.03 -2.40 -7.04
CA LEU A 4 -27.93 -1.49 -6.77
C LEU A 4 -26.95 -2.22 -5.82
N THR A 5 -25.80 -2.64 -6.32
CA THR A 5 -24.68 -3.11 -5.50
C THR A 5 -23.88 -1.90 -5.02
N SER A 6 -24.41 -1.19 -4.01
CA SER A 6 -23.73 -0.06 -3.39
C SER A 6 -23.24 -0.43 -1.98
N GLN A 7 -22.18 -1.25 -1.88
CA GLN A 7 -21.31 -1.30 -0.69
C GLN A 7 -20.02 -2.16 -0.83
N HIS A 8 -19.73 -2.79 -1.98
CA HIS A 8 -18.72 -3.86 -2.04
C HIS A 8 -17.43 -3.62 -2.86
N ASP A 9 -17.28 -2.54 -3.64
CA ASP A 9 -16.19 -2.47 -4.62
C ASP A 9 -14.98 -1.63 -4.20
N THR A 10 -14.59 -1.68 -2.91
CA THR A 10 -13.30 -1.12 -2.47
C THR A 10 -12.26 -2.25 -2.38
N PRO A 11 -11.12 -2.15 -3.09
CA PRO A 11 -10.08 -3.17 -3.03
C PRO A 11 -9.69 -3.51 -1.59
N PHE A 12 -9.53 -4.80 -1.30
CA PHE A 12 -9.07 -5.32 -0.01
C PHE A 12 -9.96 -5.05 1.22
N ASN A 13 -11.25 -4.76 1.02
CA ASN A 13 -12.19 -4.50 2.12
C ASN A 13 -12.37 -5.72 3.05
N TYR A 14 -12.28 -6.95 2.53
CA TYR A 14 -12.35 -8.17 3.33
C TYR A 14 -11.22 -8.23 4.35
N GLU A 15 -9.99 -7.96 3.91
CA GLU A 15 -8.77 -7.97 4.70
C GLU A 15 -8.80 -6.87 5.77
N ILE A 16 -9.28 -5.67 5.42
CA ILE A 16 -9.52 -4.58 6.38
C ILE A 16 -10.49 -5.03 7.48
N ASN A 17 -11.59 -5.69 7.12
CA ASN A 17 -12.59 -6.13 8.09
C ASN A 17 -12.08 -7.29 8.96
N LYS A 18 -11.26 -8.18 8.41
CA LYS A 18 -10.57 -9.22 9.17
C LYS A 18 -9.70 -8.63 10.29
N ILE A 19 -8.88 -7.63 9.98
CA ILE A 19 -8.03 -6.95 10.97
C ILE A 19 -8.86 -6.19 12.03
N LYS A 20 -9.99 -5.57 11.63
CA LYS A 20 -10.93 -4.96 12.59
C LYS A 20 -11.51 -5.98 13.57
N GLY A 21 -11.72 -7.22 13.14
CA GLY A 21 -12.10 -8.34 13.99
C GLY A 21 -11.07 -8.56 15.11
N TYR A 22 -9.81 -8.80 14.74
CA TYR A 22 -8.71 -8.96 15.70
C TYR A 22 -8.56 -7.78 16.66
N TRP A 23 -8.67 -6.56 16.14
CA TRP A 23 -8.64 -5.34 16.95
C TRP A 23 -9.73 -5.34 18.02
N THR A 24 -10.96 -5.68 17.62
CA THR A 24 -12.12 -5.65 18.52
C THR A 24 -11.95 -6.67 19.64
N GLU A 25 -11.49 -7.88 19.31
CA GLU A 25 -11.26 -8.93 20.29
C GLU A 25 -10.17 -8.58 21.31
N ILE A 26 -9.00 -8.12 20.84
CA ILE A 26 -7.91 -7.67 21.73
C ILE A 26 -8.35 -6.47 22.58
N ARG A 27 -9.13 -5.53 22.01
CA ARG A 27 -9.62 -4.36 22.76
C ARG A 27 -10.67 -4.73 23.80
N SER A 28 -11.52 -5.72 23.53
CA SER A 28 -12.66 -6.09 24.39
C SER A 28 -12.29 -6.78 25.71
N ALA A 29 -11.00 -6.94 26.03
CA ALA A 29 -10.50 -7.69 27.19
C ALA A 29 -10.93 -9.17 27.24
N LYS A 30 -11.66 -9.68 26.23
CA LYS A 30 -11.89 -11.12 26.02
C LYS A 30 -10.59 -11.91 25.95
N ILE A 31 -9.51 -11.25 25.56
CA ILE A 31 -8.17 -11.80 25.49
C ILE A 31 -7.38 -11.32 26.72
N CYS A 32 -7.51 -12.05 27.82
CA CYS A 32 -6.94 -11.73 29.14
C CYS A 32 -5.41 -11.79 29.23
N TYR A 33 -4.66 -12.20 28.20
CA TYR A 33 -3.20 -12.42 28.34
C TYR A 33 -2.31 -11.26 27.85
N LEU A 34 -2.88 -10.23 27.19
CA LEU A 34 -2.14 -9.04 26.77
C LEU A 34 -2.38 -7.93 27.80
N TYR A 35 -1.50 -7.81 28.79
CA TYR A 35 -1.49 -6.69 29.74
C TYR A 35 -0.35 -5.71 29.40
N GLY A 36 -0.58 -4.42 29.72
CA GLY A 36 0.43 -3.37 29.59
C GLY A 36 0.98 -3.20 28.17
N GLN A 37 2.32 -3.19 28.06
CA GLN A 37 3.04 -2.88 26.83
C GLN A 37 2.78 -3.89 25.70
N GLY A 38 2.59 -5.17 26.00
CA GLY A 38 2.31 -6.19 24.97
C GLY A 38 0.99 -5.92 24.23
N ARG A 39 -0.03 -5.44 24.93
CA ARG A 39 -1.31 -5.04 24.32
C ARG A 39 -1.16 -3.81 23.44
N MET A 40 -0.39 -2.82 23.90
CA MET A 40 -0.12 -1.60 23.16
C MET A 40 0.57 -1.93 21.82
N LEU A 41 1.63 -2.74 21.84
CA LEU A 41 2.37 -3.14 20.65
C LEU A 41 1.49 -3.93 19.67
N ALA A 42 0.67 -4.86 20.19
CA ALA A 42 -0.26 -5.63 19.36
C ALA A 42 -1.28 -4.72 18.65
N LEU A 43 -1.89 -3.79 19.39
CA LEU A 43 -2.80 -2.81 18.79
C LEU A 43 -2.06 -1.94 17.77
N THR A 44 -0.85 -1.45 18.06
CA THR A 44 -0.08 -0.67 17.09
C THR A 44 0.14 -1.43 15.78
N LEU A 45 0.57 -2.70 15.82
CA LEU A 45 0.74 -3.51 14.60
C LEU A 45 -0.57 -3.69 13.84
N LEU A 46 -1.68 -3.99 14.51
CA LEU A 46 -2.99 -4.13 13.87
C LEU A 46 -3.47 -2.83 13.21
N LYS A 47 -3.28 -1.69 13.89
CA LYS A 47 -3.60 -0.37 13.31
C LYS A 47 -2.82 -0.16 12.02
N ARG A 48 -1.52 -0.43 12.05
CA ARG A 48 -0.63 -0.14 10.93
C ARG A 48 -0.80 -1.12 9.77
N ALA A 49 -1.13 -2.37 10.03
CA ALA A 49 -1.55 -3.30 8.99
C ALA A 49 -2.84 -2.85 8.30
N LYS A 50 -3.84 -2.39 9.06
CA LYS A 50 -5.06 -1.81 8.49
C LYS A 50 -4.77 -0.57 7.64
N ASP A 51 -3.93 0.35 8.15
CA ASP A 51 -3.57 1.57 7.43
C ASP A 51 -2.79 1.25 6.14
N ALA A 52 -1.88 0.27 6.17
CA ALA A 52 -1.12 -0.19 5.01
C ALA A 52 -2.02 -0.79 3.92
N ILE A 53 -3.03 -1.58 4.29
CA ILE A 53 -4.03 -2.09 3.34
C ILE A 53 -4.89 -0.95 2.78
N GLY A 54 -5.22 0.06 3.60
CA GLY A 54 -5.90 1.27 3.11
C GLY A 54 -5.06 2.04 2.08
N LEU A 55 -3.75 2.11 2.25
CA LEU A 55 -2.83 2.68 1.26
C LEU A 55 -2.81 1.83 -0.01
N ALA A 56 -2.69 0.51 0.10
CA ALA A 56 -2.74 -0.40 -1.05
C ALA A 56 -4.04 -0.24 -1.85
N SER A 57 -5.18 -0.16 -1.17
CA SER A 57 -6.48 0.10 -1.79
C SER A 57 -6.50 1.45 -2.52
N THR A 58 -5.98 2.51 -1.89
CA THR A 58 -5.91 3.85 -2.51
C THR A 58 -5.08 3.84 -3.79
N ILE A 59 -3.92 3.17 -3.77
CA ILE A 59 -3.06 3.09 -4.95
C ILE A 59 -3.73 2.24 -6.03
N MET A 60 -4.37 1.12 -5.67
CA MET A 60 -5.07 0.23 -6.61
C MET A 60 -6.23 0.94 -7.31
N THR A 61 -7.07 1.66 -6.57
CA THR A 61 -8.14 2.50 -7.16
C THR A 61 -7.54 3.57 -8.07
N GLY A 62 -6.43 4.19 -7.66
CA GLY A 62 -5.70 5.13 -8.50
C GLY A 62 -5.20 4.49 -9.80
N ALA A 63 -4.64 3.29 -9.74
CA ALA A 63 -4.07 2.58 -10.89
C ALA A 63 -5.09 2.34 -12.01
N GLN A 64 -6.39 2.25 -11.70
CA GLN A 64 -7.48 2.11 -12.68
C GLN A 64 -7.65 3.36 -13.57
N LEU A 65 -7.13 4.52 -13.16
CA LEU A 65 -7.04 5.71 -14.00
C LEU A 65 -5.85 5.55 -14.95
N ARG A 66 -6.12 5.45 -16.25
CA ARG A 66 -5.13 5.10 -17.28
C ARG A 66 -5.07 6.16 -18.38
N ALA A 67 -3.88 6.37 -18.93
CA ALA A 67 -3.62 7.18 -20.13
C ALA A 67 -3.90 6.42 -21.43
N GLN A 68 -4.13 5.10 -21.35
CA GLN A 68 -4.38 4.17 -22.47
C GLN A 68 -3.21 4.07 -23.46
N THR A 69 -1.98 4.15 -22.95
CA THR A 69 -0.80 3.94 -23.79
C THR A 69 -0.41 2.44 -23.85
N PRO A 70 0.15 1.95 -24.96
CA PRO A 70 0.55 0.53 -25.08
C PRO A 70 1.64 0.09 -24.09
N SER A 71 2.34 1.04 -23.48
CA SER A 71 3.45 0.81 -22.54
C SER A 71 3.04 0.73 -21.08
N GLU A 72 1.76 0.91 -20.75
CA GLU A 72 1.32 0.91 -19.35
C GLU A 72 1.44 -0.47 -18.69
N ILE A 73 1.90 -0.47 -17.45
CA ILE A 73 1.95 -1.68 -16.62
C ILE A 73 0.56 -2.27 -16.47
N SER A 74 0.42 -3.57 -16.74
CA SER A 74 -0.88 -4.23 -16.69
C SER A 74 -1.51 -4.14 -15.29
N LEU A 75 -2.82 -3.88 -15.24
CA LEU A 75 -3.58 -3.88 -13.98
C LEU A 75 -3.50 -5.22 -13.26
N ASN A 76 -3.38 -6.33 -13.99
CA ASN A 76 -3.20 -7.66 -13.41
C ASN A 76 -1.87 -7.77 -12.64
N THR A 77 -0.77 -7.27 -13.21
CA THR A 77 0.54 -7.24 -12.53
C THR A 77 0.48 -6.39 -11.26
N ILE A 78 -0.19 -5.24 -11.31
CA ILE A 78 -0.37 -4.34 -10.17
C ILE A 78 -1.23 -5.02 -9.09
N ASP A 79 -2.35 -5.64 -9.46
CA ASP A 79 -3.24 -6.37 -8.55
C ASP A 79 -2.50 -7.52 -7.85
N GLN A 80 -1.79 -8.36 -8.60
CA GLN A 80 -1.00 -9.47 -8.05
C GLN A 80 0.08 -8.97 -7.08
N THR A 81 0.78 -7.89 -7.43
CA THR A 81 1.79 -7.27 -6.57
C THR A 81 1.18 -6.76 -5.27
N PHE A 82 0.04 -6.04 -5.34
CA PHE A 82 -0.63 -5.57 -4.13
C PHE A 82 -1.22 -6.70 -3.29
N ARG A 83 -1.75 -7.77 -3.90
CA ARG A 83 -2.20 -8.96 -3.16
C ARG A 83 -1.07 -9.59 -2.36
N MET A 84 0.15 -9.64 -2.91
CA MET A 84 1.32 -10.12 -2.17
C MET A 84 1.61 -9.25 -0.94
N TYR A 85 1.65 -7.92 -1.09
CA TYR A 85 1.87 -7.02 0.05
C TYR A 85 0.74 -7.04 1.09
N VAL A 86 -0.52 -7.06 0.62
CA VAL A 86 -1.70 -7.20 1.47
C VAL A 86 -1.69 -8.51 2.25
N SER A 87 -1.28 -9.61 1.61
CA SER A 87 -1.09 -10.90 2.29
C SER A 87 -0.06 -10.80 3.41
N THR A 88 1.04 -10.06 3.22
CA THR A 88 2.01 -9.79 4.29
C THR A 88 1.39 -9.02 5.45
N PHE A 89 0.62 -7.97 5.19
CA PHE A 89 -0.03 -7.19 6.26
C PHE A 89 -1.08 -8.00 7.03
N VAL A 90 -1.87 -8.82 6.33
CA VAL A 90 -2.83 -9.74 6.95
C VAL A 90 -2.12 -10.77 7.80
N LYS A 91 -1.03 -11.36 7.29
CA LYS A 91 -0.22 -12.32 8.05
C LYS A 91 0.38 -11.68 9.30
N THR A 92 0.94 -10.47 9.20
CA THR A 92 1.42 -9.73 10.38
C THR A 92 0.30 -9.52 11.41
N ALA A 93 -0.91 -9.20 10.97
CA ALA A 93 -2.06 -9.05 11.87
C ALA A 93 -2.48 -10.37 12.52
N GLU A 94 -2.49 -11.47 11.77
CA GLU A 94 -2.75 -12.82 12.28
C GLU A 94 -1.70 -13.28 13.28
N ASP A 95 -0.42 -13.09 12.97
CA ASP A 95 0.70 -13.41 13.86
C ASP A 95 0.65 -12.54 15.11
N THR A 96 0.24 -11.27 14.99
CA THR A 96 0.01 -10.37 16.13
C THR A 96 -1.08 -10.91 17.04
N TYR A 97 -2.21 -11.30 16.45
CA TYR A 97 -3.34 -11.86 17.17
C TYR A 97 -2.99 -13.17 17.90
N HIS A 98 -2.24 -14.06 17.25
CA HIS A 98 -1.80 -15.34 17.79
C HIS A 98 -0.48 -15.30 18.58
N ARG A 99 0.12 -14.12 18.80
CA ARG A 99 1.41 -13.92 19.50
C ARG A 99 2.59 -14.64 18.85
N LYS A 100 2.57 -14.78 17.52
CA LYS A 100 3.63 -15.37 16.70
C LYS A 100 4.53 -14.35 16.04
N VAL A 101 4.39 -13.06 16.38
CA VAL A 101 5.23 -12.00 15.82
C VAL A 101 6.67 -12.19 16.28
N ASP A 102 7.55 -12.30 15.30
CA ASP A 102 8.99 -12.24 15.47
C ASP A 102 9.58 -11.08 14.65
N LYS A 103 10.90 -10.92 14.74
CA LYS A 103 11.64 -9.90 14.01
C LYS A 103 11.45 -10.02 12.50
N ALA A 104 11.40 -11.23 11.96
CA ALA A 104 11.21 -11.49 10.54
C ALA A 104 9.82 -11.06 10.05
N THR A 105 8.80 -11.26 10.87
CA THR A 105 7.43 -10.81 10.64
C THR A 105 7.37 -9.30 10.51
N VAL A 106 8.02 -8.58 11.43
CA VAL A 106 8.07 -7.11 11.39
C VAL A 106 8.90 -6.62 10.21
N LEU A 107 10.07 -7.21 9.92
CA LEU A 107 10.86 -6.83 8.75
C LEU A 107 10.09 -7.02 7.44
N SER A 108 9.39 -8.14 7.29
CA SER A 108 8.53 -8.40 6.13
C SER A 108 7.44 -7.33 5.99
N PHE A 109 6.83 -6.92 7.11
CA PHE A 109 5.87 -5.82 7.15
C PHE A 109 6.47 -4.49 6.67
N LEU A 110 7.66 -4.13 7.16
CA LEU A 110 8.34 -2.88 6.77
C LEU A 110 8.74 -2.89 5.28
N CYS A 111 9.26 -4.02 4.78
CA CYS A 111 9.60 -4.19 3.37
C CYS A 111 8.36 -4.11 2.46
N ALA A 112 7.23 -4.70 2.89
CA ALA A 112 5.97 -4.59 2.13
C ALA A 112 5.47 -3.14 2.05
N LEU A 113 5.61 -2.36 3.12
CA LEU A 113 5.32 -0.92 3.12
C LEU A 113 6.22 -0.15 2.13
N GLN A 114 7.53 -0.44 2.10
CA GLN A 114 8.44 0.14 1.12
C GLN A 114 8.04 -0.25 -0.32
N GLY A 115 7.57 -1.49 -0.51
CA GLY A 115 7.02 -1.97 -1.78
C GLY A 115 5.81 -1.17 -2.27
N LEU A 116 4.86 -0.82 -1.38
CA LEU A 116 3.73 0.06 -1.75
C LEU A 116 4.20 1.41 -2.29
N ALA A 117 5.18 2.03 -1.63
CA ALA A 117 5.74 3.30 -2.06
C ALA A 117 6.43 3.17 -3.43
N ALA A 118 7.20 2.11 -3.65
CA ALA A 118 7.87 1.85 -4.92
C ALA A 118 6.86 1.72 -6.07
N VAL A 119 5.79 0.92 -5.89
CA VAL A 119 4.73 0.80 -6.91
C VAL A 119 4.05 2.15 -7.15
N SER A 120 3.78 2.94 -6.11
CA SER A 120 3.17 4.27 -6.28
C SER A 120 4.03 5.23 -7.13
N ARG A 121 5.37 5.17 -6.97
CA ARG A 121 6.31 5.93 -7.79
C ARG A 121 6.32 5.44 -9.23
N ILE A 122 6.41 4.13 -9.43
CA ILE A 122 6.40 3.52 -10.78
C ILE A 122 5.15 3.96 -11.54
N LEU A 123 3.97 3.93 -10.90
CA LEU A 123 2.72 4.39 -11.51
C LEU A 123 2.72 5.88 -11.87
N PHE A 124 3.43 6.70 -11.10
CA PHE A 124 3.62 8.11 -11.43
C PHE A 124 4.58 8.28 -12.62
N GLU A 125 5.70 7.57 -12.63
CA GLU A 125 6.70 7.62 -13.72
C GLU A 125 6.10 7.16 -15.06
N ASP A 126 5.27 6.12 -15.04
CA ASP A 126 4.52 5.63 -16.20
C ASP A 126 3.56 6.70 -16.77
N ALA A 127 2.82 7.39 -15.89
CA ALA A 127 1.98 8.51 -16.27
C ALA A 127 2.79 9.69 -16.83
N LEU A 128 3.96 9.98 -16.23
CA LEU A 128 4.85 11.04 -16.67
C LEU A 128 5.45 10.75 -18.06
N ALA A 129 5.88 9.51 -18.31
CA ALA A 129 6.35 9.07 -19.61
C ALA A 129 5.26 9.22 -20.68
N SER A 130 4.03 8.82 -20.34
CA SER A 130 2.87 8.98 -21.23
C SER A 130 2.62 10.45 -21.59
N VAL A 131 2.64 11.37 -20.62
CA VAL A 131 2.47 12.81 -20.90
C VAL A 131 3.63 13.36 -21.73
N ARG A 132 4.87 13.01 -21.40
CA ARG A 132 6.06 13.50 -22.12
C ARG A 132 6.13 13.04 -23.58
N SER A 133 5.47 11.93 -23.92
CA SER A 133 5.33 11.52 -25.32
C SER A 133 4.50 12.51 -26.15
N ILE A 134 3.60 13.27 -25.51
CA ILE A 134 2.72 14.27 -26.15
C ILE A 134 3.25 15.69 -25.90
N GLN A 135 3.81 15.94 -24.72
CA GLN A 135 4.33 17.23 -24.26
C GLN A 135 5.75 17.05 -23.69
N PRO A 136 6.80 17.03 -24.53
CA PRO A 136 8.17 16.73 -24.10
C PRO A 136 8.71 17.63 -22.99
N ASP A 137 8.32 18.90 -22.99
CA ASP A 137 8.75 19.91 -22.02
C ASP A 137 7.99 19.84 -20.68
N TYR A 138 7.03 18.92 -20.55
CA TYR A 138 6.29 18.78 -19.30
C TYR A 138 7.20 18.35 -18.14
N SER A 139 7.17 19.15 -17.08
CA SER A 139 7.86 18.89 -15.83
C SER A 139 6.89 18.96 -14.64
N PRO A 140 6.96 18.01 -13.69
CA PRO A 140 6.20 18.08 -12.45
C PRO A 140 6.54 19.32 -11.63
N LYS A 141 5.56 19.85 -10.87
CA LYS A 141 5.75 21.02 -10.00
C LYS A 141 6.70 20.81 -8.82
N ARG A 142 7.09 19.57 -8.54
CA ARG A 142 7.96 19.21 -7.42
C ARG A 142 9.19 18.48 -7.92
N ASP A 143 10.31 18.67 -7.24
CA ASP A 143 11.52 17.88 -7.45
C ASP A 143 11.31 16.46 -6.90
N VAL A 144 10.81 15.58 -7.78
CA VAL A 144 10.50 14.19 -7.44
C VAL A 144 11.76 13.41 -7.06
N GLU A 145 12.90 13.72 -7.66
CA GLU A 145 14.16 13.04 -7.38
C GLU A 145 14.72 13.41 -6.00
N ALA A 146 14.67 14.68 -5.62
CA ALA A 146 15.02 15.09 -4.26
C ALA A 146 14.09 14.45 -3.21
N ILE A 147 12.78 14.43 -3.47
CA ILE A 147 11.80 13.78 -2.59
C ILE A 147 12.09 12.29 -2.45
N ASN A 148 12.38 11.61 -3.56
CA ASN A 148 12.69 10.18 -3.56
C ASN A 148 13.99 9.86 -2.82
N ARG A 149 15.07 10.62 -3.07
CA ARG A 149 16.35 10.43 -2.36
C ARG A 149 16.18 10.56 -0.85
N ASN A 150 15.49 11.60 -0.39
CA ASN A 150 15.23 11.80 1.04
C ASN A 150 14.41 10.63 1.61
N TYR A 151 13.32 10.26 0.95
CA TYR A 151 12.48 9.13 1.36
C TYR A 151 13.27 7.81 1.47
N GLN A 152 14.07 7.47 0.46
CA GLN A 152 14.85 6.22 0.47
C GLN A 152 15.87 6.20 1.60
N GLN A 153 16.55 7.32 1.85
CA GLN A 153 17.51 7.44 2.96
C GLN A 153 16.84 7.22 4.32
N GLU A 154 15.70 7.88 4.55
CA GLU A 154 14.98 7.77 5.82
C GLU A 154 14.41 6.36 6.06
N ILE A 155 13.81 5.74 5.03
CA ILE A 155 13.24 4.40 5.14
C ILE A 155 14.34 3.34 5.32
N GLN A 156 15.43 3.42 4.55
CA GLN A 156 16.52 2.47 4.69
C GLN A 156 17.17 2.54 6.07
N CYS A 157 17.33 3.74 6.62
CA CYS A 157 17.83 3.94 7.99
C CYS A 157 16.93 3.24 9.02
N LEU A 158 15.60 3.40 8.92
CA LEU A 158 14.65 2.76 9.83
C LEU A 158 14.65 1.23 9.71
N ILE A 159 14.69 0.69 8.48
CA ILE A 159 14.72 -0.75 8.23
C ILE A 159 16.03 -1.35 8.75
N ASN A 160 17.19 -0.73 8.47
CA ASN A 160 18.49 -1.21 8.94
C ASN A 160 18.58 -1.17 10.46
N LYS A 161 18.19 -0.06 11.09
CA LYS A 161 18.20 0.07 12.55
C LYS A 161 17.38 -1.04 13.22
N PHE A 162 16.21 -1.36 12.67
CA PHE A 162 15.39 -2.47 13.18
C PHE A 162 16.00 -3.84 12.85
N GLY A 163 16.54 -4.01 11.64
CA GLY A 163 17.17 -5.22 11.15
C GLY A 163 18.45 -5.61 11.89
N GLU A 164 19.19 -4.65 12.42
CA GLU A 164 20.45 -4.86 13.14
C GLU A 164 20.26 -5.00 14.65
N ALA A 165 19.15 -4.48 15.20
CA ALA A 165 18.84 -4.54 16.63
C ALA A 165 18.79 -5.98 17.19
N SER A 166 19.27 -6.18 18.41
CA SER A 166 19.02 -7.41 19.18
C SER A 166 17.52 -7.61 19.43
N THR A 167 17.12 -8.80 19.90
CA THR A 167 15.69 -9.08 20.19
C THR A 167 15.10 -8.10 21.21
N THR A 168 15.85 -7.77 22.26
CA THR A 168 15.41 -6.81 23.29
C THR A 168 15.28 -5.40 22.72
N GLU A 169 16.31 -4.92 22.02
CA GLU A 169 16.29 -3.60 21.39
C GLU A 169 15.18 -3.48 20.34
N ALA A 170 14.95 -4.54 19.55
CA ALA A 170 13.88 -4.57 18.56
C ALA A 170 12.50 -4.39 19.20
N LEU A 171 12.24 -4.99 20.37
CA LEU A 171 11.00 -4.80 21.12
C LEU A 171 10.84 -3.36 21.63
N GLU A 172 11.92 -2.73 22.06
CA GLU A 172 11.94 -1.35 22.55
C GLU A 172 11.64 -0.34 21.42
N ILE A 173 12.24 -0.54 20.24
CA ILE A 173 12.07 0.40 19.11
C ILE A 173 10.87 0.08 18.21
N LEU A 174 10.26 -1.11 18.35
CA LEU A 174 9.17 -1.59 17.49
C LEU A 174 8.07 -0.54 17.29
N HIS A 175 7.59 0.04 18.39
CA HIS A 175 6.50 1.01 18.35
C HIS A 175 6.85 2.23 17.49
N CYS A 176 8.04 2.79 17.68
CA CYS A 176 8.48 3.98 16.94
C CYS A 176 8.76 3.62 15.48
N THR A 177 9.52 2.56 15.20
CA THR A 177 9.87 2.15 13.84
C THR A 177 8.64 1.92 12.97
N VAL A 178 7.66 1.15 13.45
CA VAL A 178 6.46 0.83 12.66
C VAL A 178 5.62 2.08 12.39
N ASN A 179 5.45 2.97 13.38
CA ASN A 179 4.71 4.20 13.20
C ASN A 179 5.42 5.17 12.23
N ASP A 180 6.71 5.41 12.44
CA ASP A 180 7.50 6.35 11.64
C ASP A 180 7.57 5.90 10.18
N LEU A 181 7.84 4.61 9.95
CA LEU A 181 7.91 4.06 8.60
C LEU A 181 6.54 4.11 7.91
N THR A 182 5.45 3.75 8.60
CA THR A 182 4.09 3.85 8.03
C THR A 182 3.73 5.29 7.68
N GLN A 183 4.07 6.26 8.54
CA GLN A 183 3.80 7.68 8.29
C GLN A 183 4.60 8.22 7.11
N LYS A 184 5.89 7.89 7.02
CA LYS A 184 6.74 8.28 5.89
C LYS A 184 6.25 7.68 4.58
N VAL A 185 5.91 6.39 4.56
CA VAL A 185 5.32 5.71 3.39
C VAL A 185 3.99 6.34 3.00
N SER A 186 3.09 6.58 3.95
CA SER A 186 1.80 7.24 3.68
C SER A 186 1.98 8.62 3.05
N SER A 187 2.94 9.40 3.55
CA SER A 187 3.21 10.76 3.07
C SER A 187 3.78 10.73 1.65
N TYR A 188 4.72 9.83 1.40
CA TYR A 188 5.32 9.62 0.09
C TYR A 188 4.29 9.14 -0.95
N VAL A 189 3.52 8.11 -0.62
CA VAL A 189 2.43 7.60 -1.46
C VAL A 189 1.45 8.72 -1.81
N THR A 190 1.04 9.53 -0.84
CA THR A 190 0.12 10.66 -1.06
C THR A 190 0.69 11.66 -2.08
N ILE A 191 1.99 11.96 -2.00
CA ILE A 191 2.67 12.84 -2.96
C ILE A 191 2.64 12.20 -4.36
N MET A 192 3.04 10.93 -4.48
CA MET A 192 3.11 10.24 -5.78
C MET A 192 1.73 10.11 -6.44
N THR A 193 0.69 9.76 -5.67
CA THR A 193 -0.68 9.65 -6.21
C THR A 193 -1.24 11.02 -6.62
N THR A 194 -0.91 12.08 -5.89
CA THR A 194 -1.32 13.46 -6.24
C THR A 194 -0.63 13.95 -7.51
N LEU A 195 0.68 13.72 -7.61
CA LEU A 195 1.46 14.05 -8.80
C LEU A 195 0.93 13.27 -10.01
N ARG A 196 0.72 11.96 -9.87
CA ARG A 196 0.15 11.11 -10.93
C ARG A 196 -1.20 11.63 -11.41
N THR A 197 -2.10 11.96 -10.49
CA THR A 197 -3.43 12.49 -10.85
C THR A 197 -3.31 13.81 -11.61
N SER A 198 -2.40 14.69 -11.19
CA SER A 198 -2.15 15.98 -11.84
C SER A 198 -1.51 15.81 -13.23
N THR A 199 -0.59 14.86 -13.37
CA THR A 199 0.07 14.50 -14.63
C THR A 199 -0.91 13.90 -15.62
N LEU A 200 -1.69 12.89 -15.21
CA LEU A 200 -2.77 12.32 -16.03
C LEU A 200 -3.81 13.36 -16.43
N ALA A 201 -3.88 14.51 -15.75
CA ALA A 201 -4.78 15.58 -16.15
C ALA A 201 -4.44 16.19 -17.52
N HIS A 202 -3.22 15.99 -18.00
CA HIS A 202 -2.70 16.54 -19.25
C HIS A 202 -2.87 15.58 -20.43
N VAL A 203 -3.36 14.35 -20.18
CA VAL A 203 -3.65 13.36 -21.23
C VAL A 203 -5.10 13.52 -21.74
N PRO A 204 -5.34 13.72 -23.05
CA PRO A 204 -6.68 13.71 -23.63
C PRO A 204 -7.31 12.30 -23.59
N GLY A 205 -8.63 12.19 -23.36
CA GLY A 205 -9.37 10.92 -23.55
C GLY A 205 -9.42 9.92 -22.37
N ARG A 206 -9.37 10.38 -21.11
CA ARG A 206 -9.40 9.49 -19.93
C ARG A 206 -10.60 8.55 -19.92
N THR A 207 -10.36 7.26 -19.70
CA THR A 207 -11.41 6.27 -19.42
C THR A 207 -11.02 5.43 -18.19
N ILE A 208 -11.99 5.06 -17.36
CA ILE A 208 -11.78 4.14 -16.23
C ILE A 208 -11.67 2.73 -16.81
N ALA A 209 -10.53 2.07 -16.61
CA ALA A 209 -10.37 0.68 -17.05
C ALA A 209 -11.08 -0.27 -16.08
N SER A 210 -12.02 -1.08 -16.59
CA SER A 210 -12.62 -2.20 -15.86
C SER A 210 -11.79 -3.47 -16.08
N CYS A 211 -11.65 -4.31 -15.06
CA CYS A 211 -10.98 -5.61 -15.17
C CYS A 211 -11.81 -6.67 -15.93
N ASP A 212 -13.07 -6.37 -16.28
CA ASP A 212 -14.01 -7.35 -16.85
C ASP A 212 -14.22 -7.23 -18.37
N ALA A 213 -13.16 -7.01 -19.14
CA ALA A 213 -13.22 -7.19 -20.59
C ALA A 213 -12.51 -8.50 -20.96
N ALA A 214 -13.28 -9.59 -20.97
CA ALA A 214 -12.90 -10.76 -21.77
C ALA A 214 -12.69 -10.28 -23.23
N PRO A 215 -11.66 -10.80 -23.94
CA PRO A 215 -11.48 -10.45 -25.35
C PRO A 215 -12.75 -10.80 -26.14
N PRO A 216 -13.12 -10.03 -27.17
CA PRO A 216 -14.24 -10.40 -28.04
C PRO A 216 -13.97 -11.78 -28.63
N ASP A 217 -14.93 -12.67 -28.48
CA ASP A 217 -14.94 -13.98 -29.11
C ASP A 217 -15.14 -13.77 -30.61
N ASP A 218 -14.03 -13.72 -31.36
CA ASP A 218 -14.02 -13.70 -32.83
C ASP A 218 -14.44 -15.06 -33.40
N ARG A 219 -15.60 -15.55 -32.96
CA ARG A 219 -16.29 -16.71 -33.52
C ARG A 219 -17.78 -16.43 -33.55
N GLN A 220 -18.21 -15.62 -34.51
CA GLN A 220 -19.51 -15.81 -35.15
C GLN A 220 -19.61 -15.08 -36.50
N ASN A 221 -19.80 -15.91 -37.53
CA ASN A 221 -20.21 -15.68 -38.92
C ASN A 221 -19.19 -15.13 -39.92
#